data_AF-A0A2R7Y1F4-F1
#
_entry.id   AF-A0A2R7Y1F4-F1
#
_cell.length_a   1.000
_cell.length_b   1.000
_cell.length_c   1.000
_cell.angle_alpha   90.00
_cell.angle_beta   90.00
_cell.angle_gamma   90.00
#
_symmetry.space_group_name_H-M   'P 1'
#
loop_
_entity.id
_entity.type
_entity.pdbx_description
1 polymer ?
#
loop_
_entity_poly.entity_id
_entity_poly.type
_entity_poly.pdbx_seq_one_letter_code
_entity_poly.pdbx_strand_id
1 'polypeptide(L)'
;MELAELKSRILKLLKEDEEFRYAVAGLIGLDEILKKLDRHEEELVKLREDMNKLREDMMRGFELLNRHISALGARWGLMAEEAFREGLRGVLEKELGFKVERWRAYDEKGKVFGYPSEVEVDIAIKDGKPILIEVSSHVRASDVYQFKRKAELYVEKTGEKPERLIVVTPYAEEEAIEASKKLGVEMYTKI
;
A
#
# COMPACT_ATOMS: atom_id res chain seq x y z
N MET A 1 31.75 -38.19 41.44
CA MET A 1 30.45 -38.90 41.54
C MET A 1 29.28 -37.92 41.56
N GLU A 2 29.31 -36.90 42.42
CA GLU A 2 28.19 -35.96 42.63
C GLU A 2 27.66 -35.26 41.36
N LEU A 3 28.54 -34.87 40.41
CA LEU A 3 28.11 -34.19 39.19
C LEU A 3 27.32 -35.11 38.22
N ALA A 4 27.68 -36.39 38.16
CA ALA A 4 27.00 -37.37 37.31
C ALA A 4 25.60 -37.68 37.85
N GLU A 5 25.49 -37.76 39.17
CA GLU A 5 24.23 -37.98 39.88
C GLU A 5 23.30 -36.77 39.73
N LEU A 6 23.82 -35.55 39.86
CA LEU A 6 23.07 -34.32 39.61
C LEU A 6 22.51 -34.24 38.19
N LYS A 7 23.34 -34.55 37.17
CA LYS A 7 22.90 -34.58 35.77
C LYS A 7 21.79 -35.61 35.53
N SER A 8 21.93 -36.81 36.10
CA SER A 8 20.91 -37.86 36.00
C SER A 8 19.57 -37.40 36.62
N ARG A 9 19.64 -36.74 37.79
CA ARG A 9 18.47 -36.22 38.49
C ARG A 9 17.78 -35.09 37.73
N ILE A 10 18.53 -34.16 37.13
CA ILE A 10 17.98 -33.09 36.26
C ILE A 10 17.28 -33.71 35.04
N LEU A 11 17.89 -34.70 34.39
CA LEU A 11 17.28 -35.39 33.24
C LEU A 11 16.01 -36.14 33.61
N LYS A 12 15.96 -36.72 34.81
CA LYS A 12 14.75 -37.37 35.33
C LYS A 12 13.64 -36.36 35.56
N LEU A 13 13.94 -35.23 36.21
CA LEU A 13 12.98 -34.14 36.43
C LEU A 13 12.45 -33.58 35.11
N LEU A 14 13.31 -33.35 34.11
CA LEU A 14 12.86 -32.91 32.78
C LEU A 14 11.91 -33.90 32.07
N LYS A 15 11.93 -35.19 32.44
CA LYS A 15 11.07 -36.24 31.84
C LYS A 15 9.78 -36.48 32.61
N GLU A 16 9.84 -36.41 33.93
CA GLU A 16 8.75 -36.82 34.82
C GLU A 16 7.97 -35.63 35.40
N ASP A 17 8.61 -34.47 35.54
CA ASP A 17 8.00 -33.24 36.05
C ASP A 17 7.68 -32.30 34.87
N GLU A 18 6.40 -31.92 34.75
CA GLU A 18 5.91 -31.07 33.66
C GLU A 18 6.15 -29.59 33.97
N GLU A 19 5.92 -29.16 35.21
CA GLU A 19 6.11 -27.77 35.65
C GLU A 19 7.58 -27.37 35.59
N PHE A 20 8.48 -28.24 36.09
CA PHE A 20 9.92 -28.02 36.00
C PHE A 20 10.42 -27.94 34.56
N ARG A 21 9.88 -28.79 33.68
CA ARG A 21 10.25 -28.82 32.26
C ARG A 21 9.82 -27.55 31.54
N TYR A 22 8.61 -27.06 31.79
CA TYR A 22 8.15 -25.80 31.21
C TYR A 22 8.92 -24.60 31.76
N ALA A 23 9.28 -24.59 33.04
CA ALA A 23 10.13 -23.54 33.61
C ALA A 23 11.51 -23.51 32.94
N VAL A 24 12.15 -24.68 32.76
CA VAL A 24 13.46 -24.77 32.08
C VAL A 24 13.34 -24.43 30.59
N ALA A 25 12.30 -24.90 29.91
CA ALA A 25 12.04 -24.56 28.49
C ALA A 25 11.77 -23.07 28.30
N GLY A 26 11.06 -22.43 29.23
CA GLY A 26 10.86 -20.99 29.26
C GLY A 26 12.18 -20.23 29.46
N LEU A 27 12.99 -20.65 30.44
CA LEU A 27 14.29 -20.02 30.71
C LEU A 27 15.28 -20.15 29.54
N ILE A 28 15.35 -21.32 28.90
CA ILE A 28 16.24 -21.57 27.75
C ILE A 28 15.67 -20.93 26.48
N GLY A 29 14.36 -21.07 26.26
CA GLY A 29 13.67 -20.58 25.06
C GLY A 29 13.53 -19.06 25.02
N LEU A 30 13.50 -18.39 26.18
CA LEU A 30 13.42 -16.92 26.24
C LEU A 30 14.65 -16.26 25.62
N ASP A 31 15.85 -16.80 25.82
CA ASP A 31 17.07 -16.29 25.20
C ASP A 31 17.04 -16.45 23.67
N GLU A 32 16.51 -17.57 23.16
CA GLU A 32 16.33 -17.76 21.71
C GLU A 32 15.24 -16.85 21.12
N ILE A 33 14.17 -16.59 21.87
CA ILE A 33 13.08 -15.66 21.48
C ILE A 33 13.63 -14.24 21.42
N LEU A 34 14.37 -13.79 22.46
CA LEU A 34 15.00 -12.47 22.49
C LEU A 34 15.96 -12.30 21.30
N LYS A 35 16.83 -13.29 21.03
CA LYS A 35 17.72 -13.27 19.85
C LYS A 35 16.99 -13.25 18.51
N LYS A 36 15.77 -13.80 18.42
CA LYS A 36 14.94 -13.70 17.20
C LYS A 36 14.30 -12.32 17.10
N LEU A 37 13.83 -11.77 18.22
CA LEU A 37 13.27 -10.42 18.27
C LEU A 37 14.32 -9.36 17.90
N ASP A 38 15.54 -9.47 18.42
CA ASP A 38 16.65 -8.56 18.07
C ASP A 38 16.94 -8.60 16.56
N ARG A 39 16.99 -9.80 15.97
CA ARG A 39 17.17 -9.97 14.52
C ARG A 39 16.03 -9.38 13.71
N HIS A 40 14.78 -9.56 14.16
CA HIS A 40 13.62 -8.97 13.49
C HIS A 40 13.61 -7.45 13.62
N GLU A 41 14.05 -6.90 14.75
CA GLU A 41 14.20 -5.46 14.94
C GLU A 41 15.25 -4.90 13.98
N GLU A 42 16.39 -5.56 13.83
CA GLU A 42 17.43 -5.18 12.83
C GLU A 42 16.89 -5.22 11.40
N GLU A 43 16.11 -6.24 11.02
CA GLU A 43 15.47 -6.33 9.71
C GLU A 43 14.43 -5.23 9.49
N LEU A 44 13.62 -4.91 10.51
CA LEU A 44 12.65 -3.81 10.46
C LEU A 44 13.32 -2.45 10.31
N VAL A 45 14.46 -2.23 11.00
CA VAL A 45 15.25 -1.01 10.85
C VAL A 45 15.76 -0.89 9.40
N LYS A 46 16.34 -1.94 8.84
CA LYS A 46 16.81 -1.94 7.44
C LYS A 46 15.68 -1.69 6.44
N LEU A 47 14.54 -2.37 6.61
CA LEU A 47 13.36 -2.16 5.76
C LEU A 47 12.88 -0.70 5.81
N ARG A 48 12.88 -0.10 7.01
CA ARG A 48 12.50 1.30 7.18
C ARG A 48 13.49 2.25 6.53
N GLU A 49 14.78 1.97 6.60
CA GLU A 49 15.83 2.74 5.91
C GLU A 49 15.69 2.64 4.40
N ASP A 50 15.47 1.44 3.86
CA ASP A 50 15.28 1.22 2.42
C ASP A 50 14.01 1.90 1.91
N MET A 51 12.92 1.84 2.69
CA MET A 51 11.68 2.57 2.38
C MET A 51 11.91 4.10 2.38
N ASN A 52 12.69 4.63 3.33
CA ASN A 52 13.02 6.04 3.36
C ASN A 52 13.87 6.46 2.15
N LYS A 53 14.88 5.65 1.78
CA LYS A 53 15.69 5.89 0.58
C LYS A 53 14.86 5.86 -0.70
N LEU A 54 14.00 4.85 -0.86
CA LEU A 54 13.10 4.76 -2.01
C LEU A 54 12.20 5.99 -2.11
N ARG A 55 11.67 6.46 -0.97
CA ARG A 55 10.88 7.69 -0.91
C ARG A 55 11.68 8.92 -1.33
N GLU A 56 12.91 9.08 -0.84
CA GLU A 56 13.79 10.19 -1.20
C GLU A 56 14.16 10.16 -2.69
N ASP A 57 14.54 9.00 -3.22
CA ASP A 57 14.91 8.82 -4.62
C ASP A 57 13.73 9.09 -5.55
N MET A 58 12.54 8.65 -5.14
CA MET A 58 11.31 8.94 -5.86
C MET A 58 11.01 10.45 -5.85
N MET A 59 11.14 11.14 -4.71
CA MET A 59 10.97 12.59 -4.63
C MET A 59 11.98 13.35 -5.49
N ARG A 60 13.25 12.95 -5.49
CA ARG A 60 14.28 13.53 -6.36
C ARG A 60 13.99 13.28 -7.83
N GLY A 61 13.54 12.08 -8.18
CA GLY A 61 13.06 11.74 -9.53
C GLY A 61 11.95 12.68 -9.99
N PHE A 62 10.95 12.92 -9.13
CA PHE A 62 9.88 13.87 -9.42
C PHE A 62 10.35 15.32 -9.54
N GLU A 63 11.29 15.77 -8.70
CA GLU A 63 11.83 17.14 -8.80
C GLU A 63 12.68 17.35 -10.05
N LEU A 64 13.47 16.35 -10.44
CA LEU A 64 14.27 16.39 -11.66
C LEU A 64 13.38 16.37 -12.88
N LEU A 65 12.35 15.53 -12.89
CA LEU A 65 11.29 15.58 -13.88
C LEU A 65 10.73 17.01 -13.91
N ASN A 66 10.19 17.53 -12.81
CA ASN A 66 9.53 18.85 -12.75
C ASN A 66 10.39 20.02 -13.29
N ARG A 67 11.71 19.97 -13.03
CA ARG A 67 12.69 20.96 -13.53
C ARG A 67 12.90 20.90 -15.05
N HIS A 68 13.03 19.70 -15.62
CA HIS A 68 13.19 19.54 -17.07
C HIS A 68 11.89 19.83 -17.85
N ILE A 69 10.74 19.71 -17.18
CA ILE A 69 9.40 19.85 -17.77
C ILE A 69 8.92 21.30 -17.84
N SER A 70 9.28 22.13 -16.86
CA SER A 70 8.98 23.58 -16.88
C SER A 70 9.43 24.25 -18.18
N ALA A 71 10.37 23.63 -18.92
CA ALA A 71 10.86 24.09 -20.21
C ALA A 71 10.03 23.65 -21.45
N LEU A 72 9.12 22.67 -21.35
CA LEU A 72 8.54 21.98 -22.53
C LEU A 72 7.02 22.10 -22.74
N GLY A 73 6.28 22.84 -21.89
CA GLY A 73 4.96 23.41 -22.21
C GLY A 73 3.85 22.48 -22.75
N ALA A 74 2.79 22.29 -21.95
CA ALA A 74 1.43 21.84 -22.30
C ALA A 74 1.23 20.45 -22.95
N ARG A 75 2.18 19.85 -23.69
CA ARG A 75 2.07 18.48 -24.22
C ARG A 75 2.30 17.38 -23.16
N TRP A 76 2.59 17.79 -21.93
CA TRP A 76 3.08 16.98 -20.83
C TRP A 76 2.00 16.24 -20.03
N GLY A 77 0.77 16.76 -19.94
CA GLY A 77 -0.25 16.25 -19.01
C GLY A 77 -0.50 14.74 -19.12
N LEU A 78 -0.60 14.22 -20.35
CA LEU A 78 -0.92 12.81 -20.60
C LEU A 78 0.29 11.87 -20.48
N MET A 79 1.44 12.22 -21.05
CA MET A 79 2.64 11.36 -21.04
C MET A 79 3.27 11.23 -19.66
N ALA A 80 3.17 12.28 -18.84
CA ALA A 80 3.67 12.27 -17.47
C ALA A 80 2.84 11.38 -16.56
N GLU A 81 1.52 11.47 -16.72
CA GLU A 81 0.57 10.69 -15.96
C GLU A 81 0.70 9.20 -16.31
N GLU A 82 0.88 8.88 -17.59
CA GLU A 82 1.13 7.52 -18.04
C GLU A 82 2.45 6.97 -17.49
N ALA A 83 3.56 7.71 -17.58
CA ALA A 83 4.83 7.30 -17.00
C ALA A 83 4.76 7.11 -15.47
N PHE A 84 4.05 8.01 -14.77
CA PHE A 84 3.85 7.90 -13.33
C PHE A 84 2.98 6.70 -12.97
N ARG A 85 1.91 6.44 -13.73
CA ARG A 85 1.03 5.30 -13.58
C ARG A 85 1.76 3.99 -13.82
N GLU A 86 2.58 3.89 -14.87
CA GLU A 86 3.41 2.69 -15.11
C GLU A 86 4.48 2.50 -14.03
N GLY A 87 5.07 3.58 -13.52
CA GLY A 87 5.98 3.53 -12.38
C GLY A 87 5.30 3.00 -11.12
N LEU A 88 4.12 3.54 -10.78
CA LEU A 88 3.31 3.09 -9.64
C LEU A 88 2.89 1.63 -9.81
N ARG A 89 2.43 1.24 -11.01
CA ARG A 89 2.11 -0.15 -11.35
C ARG A 89 3.31 -1.05 -11.11
N GLY A 90 4.48 -0.69 -11.62
CA GLY A 90 5.71 -1.46 -11.46
C GLY A 90 6.06 -1.71 -9.99
N VAL A 91 5.96 -0.69 -9.13
CA VAL A 91 6.21 -0.84 -7.68
C VAL A 91 5.15 -1.71 -7.02
N LEU A 92 3.87 -1.46 -7.30
CA LEU A 92 2.77 -2.23 -6.72
C LEU A 92 2.87 -3.72 -7.07
N GLU A 93 3.19 -4.05 -8.32
CA GLU A 93 3.26 -5.43 -8.79
C GLU A 93 4.56 -6.13 -8.38
N LYS A 94 5.72 -5.51 -8.62
CA LYS A 94 7.03 -6.18 -8.46
C LYS A 94 7.52 -6.20 -7.02
N GLU A 95 7.30 -5.12 -6.28
CA GLU A 95 7.84 -4.95 -4.92
C GLU A 95 6.82 -5.29 -3.85
N LEU A 96 5.53 -5.01 -4.11
CA LEU A 96 4.47 -5.11 -3.09
C LEU A 96 3.49 -6.27 -3.32
N GLY A 97 3.59 -6.97 -4.45
CA GLY A 97 2.81 -8.17 -4.77
C GLY A 97 1.32 -7.91 -5.00
N PHE A 98 0.93 -6.69 -5.38
CA PHE A 98 -0.42 -6.41 -5.87
C PHE A 98 -0.56 -6.89 -7.31
N LYS A 99 -1.77 -7.26 -7.72
CA LYS A 99 -2.13 -7.34 -9.13
C LYS A 99 -2.77 -6.02 -9.52
N VAL A 100 -2.25 -5.32 -10.53
CA VAL A 100 -2.85 -4.06 -11.00
C VAL A 100 -3.53 -4.31 -12.34
N GLU A 101 -4.81 -3.96 -12.45
CA GLU A 101 -5.59 -4.12 -13.67
C GLU A 101 -6.38 -2.86 -13.99
N ARG A 102 -6.56 -2.58 -15.29
CA ARG A 102 -7.43 -1.49 -15.74
C ARG A 102 -8.83 -2.07 -15.97
N TRP A 103 -9.78 -1.65 -15.13
CA TRP A 103 -11.18 -2.01 -15.31
C TRP A 103 -11.85 -1.02 -16.26
N ARG A 104 -12.65 -1.54 -17.18
CA ARG A 104 -13.41 -0.76 -18.15
C ARG A 104 -14.85 -1.25 -18.20
N ALA A 105 -15.79 -0.32 -18.23
CA ALA A 105 -17.20 -0.62 -18.44
C ALA A 105 -17.90 0.53 -19.14
N TYR A 106 -18.96 0.20 -19.88
CA TYR A 106 -19.84 1.21 -20.45
C TYR A 106 -20.93 1.58 -19.42
N ASP A 107 -21.08 2.88 -19.14
CA ASP A 107 -22.10 3.45 -18.27
C ASP A 107 -23.30 3.88 -19.13
N GLU A 108 -24.30 3.01 -19.26
CA GLU A 108 -25.46 3.27 -20.12
C GLU A 108 -26.35 4.39 -19.59
N LYS A 109 -26.31 4.67 -18.28
CA LYS A 109 -27.16 5.66 -17.61
C LYS A 109 -26.50 7.03 -17.51
N GLY A 110 -25.21 7.13 -17.83
CA GLY A 110 -24.42 8.35 -17.64
C GLY A 110 -24.30 8.76 -16.17
N LYS A 111 -24.25 7.79 -15.25
CA LYS A 111 -24.08 8.02 -13.80
C LYS A 111 -22.80 8.81 -13.49
N VAL A 112 -21.70 8.51 -14.18
CA VAL A 112 -20.39 9.14 -13.92
C VAL A 112 -20.34 10.54 -14.54
N PHE A 113 -20.49 10.63 -15.86
CA PHE A 113 -20.24 11.85 -16.64
C PHE A 113 -21.51 12.62 -17.05
N GLY A 114 -22.69 12.13 -16.71
CA GLY A 114 -23.98 12.74 -17.09
C GLY A 114 -24.50 12.33 -18.46
N TYR A 115 -23.78 11.46 -19.19
CA TYR A 115 -24.20 10.91 -20.49
C TYR A 115 -23.57 9.52 -20.71
N PRO A 116 -24.16 8.66 -21.57
CA PRO A 116 -23.64 7.32 -21.81
C PRO A 116 -22.21 7.33 -22.36
N SER A 117 -21.29 6.64 -21.68
CA SER A 117 -19.86 6.73 -21.97
C SER A 117 -19.07 5.54 -21.40
N GLU A 118 -17.87 5.32 -21.95
CA GLU A 118 -16.92 4.36 -21.38
C GLU A 118 -16.27 4.96 -20.12
N VAL A 119 -16.20 4.16 -19.07
CA VAL A 119 -15.62 4.51 -17.78
C VAL A 119 -14.47 3.56 -17.50
N GLU A 120 -13.35 4.14 -17.08
CA GLU A 120 -12.14 3.40 -16.75
C GLU A 120 -11.61 3.79 -15.37
N VAL A 121 -11.09 2.79 -14.66
CA VAL A 121 -10.42 2.96 -13.37
C VAL A 121 -9.32 1.93 -13.21
N ASP A 122 -8.18 2.33 -12.63
CA ASP A 122 -7.11 1.40 -12.28
C ASP A 122 -7.45 0.73 -10.92
N ILE A 123 -7.28 -0.59 -10.84
CA ILE A 123 -7.59 -1.40 -9.65
C ILE A 123 -6.34 -2.14 -9.23
N ALA A 124 -5.97 -2.00 -7.95
CA ALA A 124 -4.96 -2.83 -7.31
C ALA A 124 -5.65 -3.86 -6.42
N ILE A 125 -5.27 -5.13 -6.58
CA ILE A 125 -5.87 -6.26 -5.84
C ILE A 125 -4.76 -7.00 -5.09
N LYS A 126 -4.94 -7.17 -3.79
CA LYS A 126 -4.12 -8.04 -2.94
C LYS A 126 -5.03 -8.78 -1.96
N ASP A 127 -4.82 -10.07 -1.81
CA ASP A 127 -5.64 -10.94 -0.95
C ASP A 127 -7.15 -10.89 -1.25
N GLY A 128 -7.52 -10.72 -2.53
CA GLY A 128 -8.91 -10.64 -2.98
C GLY A 128 -9.63 -9.33 -2.62
N LYS A 129 -8.89 -8.31 -2.14
CA LYS A 129 -9.46 -7.02 -1.77
C LYS A 129 -9.15 -5.95 -2.83
N PRO A 130 -10.16 -5.44 -3.55
CA PRO A 130 -9.93 -4.42 -4.55
C PRO A 130 -9.74 -3.03 -3.93
N ILE A 131 -8.72 -2.32 -4.42
CA ILE A 131 -8.45 -0.91 -4.14
C ILE A 131 -8.56 -0.18 -5.48
N LEU A 132 -9.47 0.78 -5.58
CA LEU A 132 -9.56 1.65 -6.75
C LEU A 132 -8.56 2.79 -6.58
N ILE A 133 -7.80 3.08 -7.64
CA ILE A 133 -6.77 4.11 -7.65
C ILE A 133 -7.01 5.05 -8.84
N GLU A 134 -7.07 6.35 -8.56
CA GLU A 134 -6.99 7.40 -9.58
C GLU A 134 -5.67 8.14 -9.45
N VAL A 135 -4.95 8.25 -10.56
CA VAL A 135 -3.69 8.98 -10.65
C VAL A 135 -3.92 10.18 -11.54
N SER A 136 -3.68 11.39 -11.04
CA SER A 136 -3.83 12.61 -11.84
C SER A 136 -2.76 13.64 -11.51
N SER A 137 -2.33 14.42 -12.50
CA SER A 137 -1.37 15.51 -12.31
C SER A 137 -1.94 16.73 -11.56
N HIS A 138 -3.26 16.87 -11.54
CA HIS A 138 -4.00 17.91 -10.80
C HIS A 138 -5.36 17.37 -10.38
N VAL A 139 -5.82 17.68 -9.18
CA VAL A 139 -7.13 17.23 -8.69
C VAL A 139 -7.96 18.38 -8.16
N ARG A 140 -9.14 18.54 -8.74
CA ARG A 140 -10.22 19.43 -8.30
C ARG A 140 -11.27 18.66 -7.52
N ALA A 141 -12.17 19.37 -6.84
CA ALA A 141 -13.29 18.73 -6.15
C ALA A 141 -14.16 17.87 -7.09
N SER A 142 -14.39 18.34 -8.33
CA SER A 142 -15.14 17.60 -9.36
C SER A 142 -14.55 16.23 -9.67
N ASP A 143 -13.22 16.11 -9.68
CA ASP A 143 -12.53 14.88 -10.02
C ASP A 143 -12.73 13.84 -8.91
N VAL A 144 -12.75 14.28 -7.65
CA VAL A 144 -13.08 13.42 -6.50
C VAL A 144 -14.53 12.91 -6.59
N TYR A 145 -15.48 13.77 -6.96
CA TYR A 145 -16.87 13.35 -7.16
C TYR A 145 -17.01 12.36 -8.34
N GLN A 146 -16.32 12.61 -9.46
CA GLN A 146 -16.31 11.71 -10.59
C GLN A 146 -15.73 10.35 -10.21
N PHE A 147 -14.57 10.33 -9.53
CA PHE A 147 -13.95 9.10 -9.04
C PHE A 147 -14.87 8.32 -8.09
N LYS A 148 -15.58 9.02 -7.20
CA LYS A 148 -16.59 8.39 -6.34
C LYS A 148 -17.70 7.71 -7.16
N ARG A 149 -18.20 8.37 -8.20
CA ARG A 149 -19.21 7.79 -9.10
C ARG A 149 -18.66 6.61 -9.90
N LYS A 150 -17.39 6.66 -10.33
CA LYS A 150 -16.72 5.50 -10.97
C LYS A 150 -16.72 4.30 -10.01
N ALA A 151 -16.39 4.52 -8.73
CA ALA A 151 -16.43 3.46 -7.72
C ALA A 151 -17.85 2.90 -7.51
N GLU A 152 -18.87 3.74 -7.48
CA GLU A 152 -20.26 3.29 -7.38
C GLU A 152 -20.73 2.51 -8.62
N LEU A 153 -20.27 2.89 -9.82
CA LEU A 153 -20.53 2.14 -11.04
C LEU A 153 -19.81 0.79 -11.02
N TYR A 154 -18.57 0.74 -10.54
CA TYR A 154 -17.82 -0.50 -10.35
C TYR A 154 -18.61 -1.47 -9.46
N VAL A 155 -19.05 -1.04 -8.27
CA VAL A 155 -19.86 -1.88 -7.36
C VAL A 155 -21.15 -2.35 -8.02
N GLU A 156 -21.84 -1.49 -8.78
CA GLU A 156 -23.07 -1.85 -9.49
C GLU A 156 -22.84 -2.93 -10.57
N LYS A 157 -21.71 -2.88 -11.26
CA LYS A 157 -21.37 -3.79 -12.37
C LYS A 157 -20.73 -5.10 -11.91
N THR A 158 -19.95 -5.09 -10.83
CA THR A 158 -19.20 -6.27 -10.36
C THR A 158 -19.81 -6.93 -9.14
N GLY A 159 -20.59 -6.20 -8.34
CA GLY A 159 -21.05 -6.64 -7.02
C GLY A 159 -19.96 -6.61 -5.94
N GLU A 160 -18.73 -6.22 -6.29
CA GLU A 160 -17.59 -6.16 -5.37
C GLU A 160 -17.42 -4.76 -4.81
N LYS A 161 -17.31 -4.66 -3.48
CA LYS A 161 -17.06 -3.38 -2.81
C LYS A 161 -15.56 -3.16 -2.62
N PRO A 162 -14.98 -2.06 -3.13
CA PRO A 162 -13.59 -1.76 -2.86
C PRO A 162 -13.35 -1.48 -1.37
N GLU A 163 -12.22 -1.97 -0.87
CA GLU A 163 -11.78 -1.74 0.51
C GLU A 163 -11.41 -0.26 0.70
N ARG A 164 -10.75 0.33 -0.29
CA ARG A 164 -10.23 1.70 -0.27
C ARG A 164 -10.40 2.37 -1.62
N LEU A 165 -10.57 3.69 -1.59
CA LEU A 165 -10.57 4.57 -2.76
C LEU A 165 -9.39 5.53 -2.59
N ILE A 166 -8.43 5.49 -3.51
CA ILE A 166 -7.19 6.25 -3.39
C ILE A 166 -7.05 7.20 -4.57
N VAL A 167 -6.69 8.45 -4.30
CA VAL A 167 -6.26 9.43 -5.28
C VAL A 167 -4.80 9.78 -5.01
N VAL A 168 -3.97 9.68 -6.05
CA VAL A 168 -2.55 10.07 -5.99
C VAL A 168 -2.32 11.22 -6.95
N THR A 169 -1.83 12.34 -6.44
CA THR A 169 -1.61 13.54 -7.25
C THR A 169 -0.47 14.39 -6.71
N PRO A 170 0.33 15.07 -7.55
CA PRO A 170 1.32 16.02 -7.05
C PRO A 170 0.68 17.34 -6.58
N TYR A 171 -0.55 17.65 -6.98
CA TYR A 171 -1.22 18.91 -6.62
C TYR A 171 -2.74 18.72 -6.55
N ALA A 172 -3.34 19.17 -5.46
CA ALA A 172 -4.78 19.15 -5.22
C ALA A 172 -5.26 20.53 -4.74
N GLU A 173 -6.44 20.95 -5.21
CA GLU A 173 -7.12 22.13 -4.70
C GLU A 173 -7.63 21.87 -3.27
N GLU A 174 -7.77 22.93 -2.45
CA GLU A 174 -8.19 22.80 -1.06
C GLU A 174 -9.60 22.17 -0.96
N GLU A 175 -10.49 22.53 -1.87
CA GLU A 175 -11.83 21.96 -2.00
C GLU A 175 -11.80 20.47 -2.38
N ALA A 176 -10.78 20.02 -3.11
CA ALA A 176 -10.58 18.61 -3.43
C ALA A 176 -10.18 17.81 -2.19
N ILE A 177 -9.29 18.37 -1.37
CA ILE A 177 -8.91 17.78 -0.09
C ILE A 177 -10.13 17.69 0.84
N GLU A 178 -10.96 18.73 0.90
CA GLU A 178 -12.18 18.70 1.69
C GLU A 178 -13.20 17.67 1.16
N ALA A 179 -13.42 17.62 -0.16
CA ALA A 179 -14.31 16.66 -0.80
C ALA A 179 -13.87 15.21 -0.56
N SER A 180 -12.57 14.93 -0.63
CA SER A 180 -12.02 13.59 -0.41
C SER A 180 -12.34 13.06 0.99
N LYS A 181 -12.16 13.89 2.03
CA LYS A 181 -12.54 13.57 3.41
C LYS A 181 -14.04 13.25 3.53
N LYS A 182 -14.91 14.07 2.92
CA LYS A 182 -16.37 13.89 2.97
C LYS A 182 -16.84 12.63 2.26
N LEU A 183 -16.17 12.23 1.18
CA LEU A 183 -16.58 11.12 0.31
C LEU A 183 -15.90 9.78 0.65
N GLY A 184 -15.02 9.77 1.65
CA GLY A 184 -14.24 8.60 2.03
C GLY A 184 -13.22 8.21 0.97
N VAL A 185 -12.56 9.19 0.36
CA VAL A 185 -11.49 9.02 -0.61
C VAL A 185 -10.18 9.42 0.06
N GLU A 186 -9.20 8.53 0.05
CA GLU A 186 -7.87 8.78 0.59
C GLU A 186 -7.03 9.53 -0.44
N MET A 187 -6.47 10.67 -0.06
CA MET A 187 -5.71 11.53 -0.97
C MET A 187 -4.24 11.60 -0.55
N TYR A 188 -3.36 11.20 -1.47
CA TYR A 188 -1.91 11.37 -1.34
C TYR A 188 -1.48 12.51 -2.26
N THR A 189 -1.14 13.65 -1.65
CA THR A 189 -0.68 14.85 -2.35
C THR A 189 0.58 15.44 -1.72
N LYS A 190 1.33 16.23 -2.50
CA LYS A 190 2.38 17.10 -1.94
C LYS A 190 1.68 18.18 -1.11
N ILE A 191 1.96 18.18 0.20
CA ILE A 191 1.60 19.27 1.13
C ILE A 191 2.66 20.36 1.01
#